data_AF-A0A954NLT1-F1
#
_entry.id   AF-A0A954NLT1-F1
#
_cell.length_a   1.000
_cell.length_b   1.000
_cell.length_c   1.000
_cell.angle_alpha   90.00
_cell.angle_beta   90.00
_cell.angle_gamma   90.00
#
_symmetry.space_group_name_H-M   'P 1'
#
loop_
_entity.id
_entity.type
_entity.pdbx_description
1 polymer ?
#
loop_
_entity_poly.entity_id
_entity_poly.type
_entity_poly.pdbx_seq_one_letter_code
_entity_poly.pdbx_strand_id
1 'polypeptide(L)'
;MQMEKLVSLCKRRGFMFQSSEIYGGLNGFWDYGPLGVELKRNVKDAWWRDMVQAHNELVAPPGAPSAYEMVGLDCTIIMHPQIWKVSGHYDLFADMMQTCRHCKKLF
;
A
#
# COMPACT_ATOMS: atom_id res chain seq x y z
N MET A 1 6.06 0.35 23.67
CA MET A 1 6.41 1.74 24.04
C MET A 1 6.73 2.69 22.89
N GLN A 2 7.65 2.41 21.95
CA GLN A 2 7.94 3.38 20.86
C GLN A 2 6.82 3.46 19.81
N MET A 3 6.30 2.31 19.35
CA MET A 3 5.23 2.29 18.36
C MET A 3 3.91 2.89 18.87
N GLU A 4 3.53 2.61 20.12
CA GLU A 4 2.32 3.18 20.74
C GLU A 4 2.36 4.71 20.80
N LYS A 5 3.55 5.30 21.03
CA LYS A 5 3.73 6.76 21.00
C LYS A 5 3.47 7.32 19.60
N LEU A 6 3.93 6.65 18.54
CA LEU A 6 3.69 7.05 17.15
C LEU A 6 2.19 6.94 16.81
N VAL A 7 1.57 5.81 17.10
CA VAL A 7 0.12 5.61 16.86
C VAL A 7 -0.71 6.66 17.60
N SER A 8 -0.38 6.93 18.86
CA SER A 8 -1.03 7.98 19.67
C SER A 8 -0.87 9.37 19.04
N LEU A 9 0.32 9.70 18.53
CA LEU A 9 0.58 10.96 17.84
C LEU A 9 -0.23 11.06 16.54
N CYS A 10 -0.21 10.01 15.71
CA CYS A 10 -0.93 9.98 14.44
C CYS A 10 -2.42 10.20 14.63
N LYS A 11 -3.02 9.54 15.62
CA LYS A 11 -4.43 9.73 15.98
C LYS A 11 -4.69 11.14 16.52
N ARG A 12 -3.90 11.60 17.50
CA ARG A 12 -4.10 12.91 18.16
C ARG A 12 -3.90 14.10 17.21
N ARG A 13 -3.05 13.95 16.19
CA ARG A 13 -2.71 15.03 15.24
C ARG A 13 -3.46 14.95 13.91
N GLY A 14 -4.29 13.93 13.71
CA GLY A 14 -5.07 13.80 12.47
C GLY A 14 -4.25 13.34 11.27
N PHE A 15 -3.31 12.42 11.48
CA PHE A 15 -2.63 11.71 10.39
C PHE A 15 -3.42 10.48 9.95
N MET A 16 -3.77 9.58 10.87
CA MET A 16 -4.47 8.33 10.56
C MET A 16 -5.43 7.93 11.67
N PHE A 17 -6.54 7.31 11.28
CA PHE A 17 -7.59 6.81 12.16
C PHE A 17 -7.95 5.38 11.80
N GLN A 18 -8.40 4.60 12.79
CA GLN A 18 -8.95 3.27 12.53
C GLN A 18 -10.24 3.43 11.72
N SER A 19 -10.35 2.77 10.57
CA SER A 19 -11.55 2.91 9.75
C SER A 19 -12.77 2.34 10.47
N SER A 20 -13.90 3.02 10.37
CA SER A 20 -15.15 2.68 11.07
C SER A 20 -15.02 2.60 12.61
N GLU A 21 -14.11 3.40 13.21
CA GLU A 21 -13.80 3.33 14.65
C GLU A 21 -15.05 3.40 15.55
N ILE A 22 -16.00 4.29 15.26
CA ILE A 22 -17.22 4.47 16.06
C ILE A 22 -18.16 3.26 16.03
N TYR A 23 -17.96 2.32 15.12
CA TYR A 23 -18.71 1.07 14.98
C TYR A 23 -17.88 -0.17 15.37
N GLY A 24 -16.77 0.01 16.07
CA GLY A 24 -15.90 -1.08 16.54
C GLY A 24 -14.65 -1.30 15.67
N GLY A 25 -14.49 -0.55 14.58
CA GLY A 25 -13.32 -0.60 13.72
C GLY A 25 -13.28 -1.82 12.78
N LEU A 26 -12.57 -1.66 11.66
CA LEU A 26 -12.31 -2.76 10.72
C LEU A 26 -10.80 -3.05 10.63
N ASN A 27 -10.36 -4.16 11.22
CA ASN A 27 -8.95 -4.55 11.25
C ASN A 27 -8.33 -4.57 9.85
N GLY A 28 -7.18 -3.91 9.69
CA GLY A 28 -6.48 -3.78 8.40
C GLY A 28 -6.88 -2.56 7.58
N PHE A 29 -7.94 -1.84 7.96
CA PHE A 29 -8.43 -0.66 7.22
C PHE A 29 -8.23 0.63 8.02
N TRP A 30 -7.76 1.68 7.36
CA TRP A 30 -7.36 2.93 7.98
C TRP A 30 -7.76 4.13 7.12
N ASP A 31 -8.22 5.20 7.77
CA ASP A 31 -8.60 6.44 7.12
C ASP A 31 -7.54 7.52 7.37
N TYR A 32 -7.13 8.22 6.30
CA TYR A 32 -6.16 9.31 6.40
C TYR A 32 -6.88 10.59 6.85
N GLY A 33 -6.40 11.19 7.93
CA GLY A 33 -6.88 12.49 8.42
C GLY A 33 -6.30 13.66 7.63
N PRO A 34 -6.62 14.92 8.01
CA PRO A 34 -6.20 16.11 7.26
C PRO A 34 -4.68 16.19 7.01
N LEU A 35 -3.86 15.98 8.04
CA LEU A 35 -2.39 16.00 7.87
C LEU A 35 -1.88 14.74 7.15
N GLY A 36 -2.58 13.62 7.29
CA GLY A 36 -2.22 12.36 6.65
C GLY A 36 -2.44 12.39 5.15
N VAL A 37 -3.53 13.00 4.68
CA VAL A 37 -3.83 13.16 3.26
C VAL A 37 -2.75 14.01 2.59
N GLU A 38 -2.38 15.15 3.19
CA GLU A 38 -1.31 16.02 2.66
C GLU A 38 0.04 15.30 2.66
N LEU A 39 0.39 14.60 3.74
CA LEU A 39 1.63 13.82 3.79
C LEU A 39 1.65 12.74 2.70
N LYS A 40 0.59 11.95 2.58
CA LYS A 40 0.46 10.89 1.58
C LYS A 40 0.58 11.46 0.16
N ARG A 41 -0.08 12.59 -0.11
CA ARG A 41 0.01 13.29 -1.39
C ARG A 41 1.43 13.74 -1.69
N ASN A 42 2.08 14.42 -0.75
CA ASN A 42 3.44 14.91 -0.91
C ASN A 42 4.44 13.78 -1.20
N VAL A 43 4.31 12.64 -0.51
CA VAL A 43 5.14 11.45 -0.77
C VAL A 43 4.89 10.90 -2.17
N LYS A 44 3.62 10.76 -2.58
CA LYS A 44 3.27 10.28 -3.92
C LYS A 44 3.79 11.21 -5.01
N ASP A 45 3.62 12.51 -4.86
CA ASP A 45 4.02 13.52 -5.84
C ASP A 45 5.55 13.61 -5.93
N ALA A 46 6.26 13.51 -4.81
CA ALA A 46 7.73 13.45 -4.79
C ALA A 46 8.25 12.21 -5.53
N TRP A 47 7.65 11.03 -5.27
CA TRP A 47 8.01 9.79 -5.95
C TRP A 47 7.74 9.86 -7.46
N TRP A 48 6.57 10.37 -7.86
CA TRP A 48 6.21 10.51 -9.27
C TRP A 48 7.15 11.44 -10.02
N ARG A 49 7.50 12.57 -9.39
CA ARG A 49 8.45 13.52 -9.97
C ARG A 49 9.82 12.88 -10.16
N ASP A 50 10.30 12.13 -9.17
CA ASP A 50 11.63 11.51 -9.22
C ASP A 50 11.67 10.36 -10.24
N MET A 51 10.74 9.41 -10.14
CA MET A 51 10.78 8.16 -10.89
C MET A 51 10.25 8.26 -12.31
N VAL A 52 9.31 9.18 -12.57
CA VAL A 52 8.65 9.31 -13.88
C VAL A 52 9.10 10.58 -14.58
N GLN A 53 8.94 11.75 -13.96
CA GLN A 53 9.19 13.03 -14.65
C GLN A 53 10.68 13.38 -14.80
N ALA A 54 11.50 13.03 -13.80
CA ALA A 54 12.93 13.35 -13.78
C ALA A 54 13.82 12.19 -14.27
N HIS A 55 13.22 11.06 -14.61
CA HIS A 55 13.95 9.89 -15.09
C HIS A 55 14.66 10.21 -16.42
N ASN A 56 15.93 9.82 -16.53
CA ASN A 56 16.71 10.02 -17.74
C ASN A 56 16.81 8.71 -18.53
N GLU A 57 16.02 8.64 -19.60
CA GLU A 57 15.87 7.46 -20.45
C GLU A 57 17.14 7.07 -21.22
N LEU A 58 18.12 7.98 -21.29
CA LEU A 58 19.41 7.74 -21.94
C LEU A 58 20.46 7.13 -21.00
N VAL A 59 20.18 7.10 -19.70
CA VAL A 59 21.12 6.62 -18.68
C VAL A 59 20.61 5.31 -18.09
N ALA A 60 21.41 4.25 -18.19
CA ALA A 60 21.13 2.99 -17.53
C ALA A 60 21.37 3.10 -16.02
N PRO A 61 20.35 2.89 -15.15
CA PRO A 61 20.54 2.94 -13.71
C PRO A 61 21.45 1.82 -13.20
N PRO A 62 22.13 2.00 -12.06
CA PRO A 62 22.95 0.95 -11.46
C PRO A 62 22.14 -0.34 -11.22
N GLY A 63 22.62 -1.46 -11.77
CA GLY A 63 21.97 -2.76 -11.68
C GLY A 63 20.89 -3.03 -12.72
N ALA A 64 20.54 -2.05 -13.56
CA ALA A 64 19.65 -2.27 -14.69
C ALA A 64 20.40 -2.91 -15.88
N PRO A 65 19.75 -3.80 -16.66
CA PRO A 65 20.37 -4.43 -17.82
C PRO A 65 20.60 -3.45 -18.99
N SER A 66 19.77 -2.42 -19.10
CA SER A 66 19.86 -1.37 -20.13
C SER A 66 19.19 -0.08 -19.63
N ALA A 67 19.35 1.00 -20.39
CA ALA A 67 18.49 2.17 -20.22
C ALA A 67 17.04 1.82 -20.60
N TYR A 68 16.07 2.53 -20.03
CA TYR A 68 14.64 2.29 -20.21
C TYR A 68 13.83 3.58 -20.03
N GLU A 69 12.61 3.61 -20.58
CA GLU A 69 11.66 4.70 -20.41
C GLU A 69 10.70 4.42 -19.24
N MET A 70 10.23 5.48 -18.57
CA MET A 70 9.26 5.41 -17.50
C MET A 70 7.97 6.13 -17.91
N VAL A 71 6.89 5.36 -18.09
CA VAL A 71 5.59 5.89 -18.54
C VAL A 71 4.55 5.78 -17.44
N GLY A 72 3.84 6.88 -17.20
CA GLY A 72 2.71 6.90 -16.27
C GLY A 72 1.50 6.15 -16.81
N LEU A 73 0.89 5.31 -15.98
CA LEU A 73 -0.31 4.54 -16.31
C LEU A 73 -1.29 4.55 -15.13
N ASP A 74 -2.58 4.68 -15.41
CA ASP A 74 -3.66 4.55 -14.42
C ASP A 74 -4.66 3.48 -14.88
N CYS A 75 -4.94 2.51 -14.00
CA CYS A 75 -5.67 1.29 -14.32
C CYS A 75 -6.86 1.11 -13.37
N THR A 76 -7.88 0.38 -13.82
CA THR A 76 -9.04 0.05 -13.00
C THR A 76 -8.69 -0.94 -11.88
N ILE A 77 -9.31 -0.79 -10.72
CA ILE A 77 -9.15 -1.71 -9.57
C ILE A 77 -9.86 -3.04 -9.83
N ILE A 78 -11.02 -3.00 -10.50
CA ILE A 78 -11.78 -4.20 -10.86
C ILE A 78 -11.25 -4.73 -12.19
N MET A 79 -10.91 -6.03 -12.23
CA MET A 79 -10.27 -6.70 -13.37
C MET A 79 -10.95 -8.03 -13.69
N HIS A 80 -10.87 -8.46 -14.96
CA HIS A 80 -11.40 -9.75 -15.40
C HIS A 80 -10.68 -10.92 -14.68
N PRO A 81 -11.39 -11.95 -14.17
CA PRO A 81 -10.79 -13.04 -13.37
C PRO A 81 -9.59 -13.74 -14.02
N GLN A 82 -9.62 -13.89 -15.35
CA GLN A 82 -8.53 -14.51 -16.10
C GLN A 82 -7.18 -13.82 -15.90
N ILE A 83 -7.14 -12.50 -15.65
CA ILE A 83 -5.89 -11.76 -15.39
C ILE A 83 -5.20 -12.29 -14.13
N TRP A 84 -5.97 -12.55 -13.07
CA TRP A 84 -5.45 -13.11 -11.81
C TRP A 84 -5.00 -14.55 -11.96
N LYS A 85 -5.65 -15.33 -12.84
CA LYS A 85 -5.26 -16.70 -13.13
C LYS A 85 -3.95 -16.77 -13.90
N VAL A 86 -3.82 -16.04 -15.00
CA VAL A 86 -2.63 -16.11 -15.87
C VAL A 86 -1.39 -15.46 -15.24
N SER A 87 -1.59 -14.48 -14.35
CA SER A 87 -0.49 -13.91 -13.55
C SER A 87 -0.07 -14.78 -12.37
N GLY A 88 -0.78 -15.89 -12.10
CA GLY A 88 -0.52 -16.81 -11.00
C GLY A 88 -1.09 -16.38 -9.64
N HIS A 89 -1.59 -15.15 -9.49
CA HIS A 89 -2.17 -14.66 -8.24
C HIS A 89 -3.31 -15.55 -7.73
N TYR A 90 -4.14 -16.08 -8.64
CA TYR A 90 -5.26 -16.94 -8.27
C TYR A 90 -4.81 -18.20 -7.51
N ASP A 91 -3.69 -18.80 -7.90
CA ASP A 91 -3.23 -20.07 -7.33
C ASP A 91 -2.18 -19.88 -6.21
N LEU A 92 -1.42 -18.79 -6.26
CA LEU A 92 -0.20 -18.63 -5.47
C LEU A 92 -0.24 -17.48 -4.45
N PHE A 93 -1.16 -16.53 -4.57
CA PHE A 93 -1.25 -15.41 -3.63
C PHE A 93 -2.05 -15.80 -2.38
N ALA A 94 -1.49 -16.72 -1.59
CA ALA A 94 -2.07 -17.20 -0.35
C ALA A 94 -0.99 -17.50 0.69
N ASP A 95 -1.30 -17.20 1.95
CA ASP A 95 -0.46 -17.55 3.10
C ASP A 95 -1.00 -18.80 3.81
N MET A 96 -0.10 -19.59 4.41
CA MET A 96 -0.51 -20.74 5.22
C MET A 96 -1.16 -20.25 6.51
N MET A 97 -2.39 -20.71 6.77
CA MET A 97 -3.19 -20.31 7.93
C MET A 97 -3.58 -21.53 8.75
N GLN A 98 -3.63 -21.38 10.07
CA GLN A 98 -4.12 -22.42 10.98
C GLN A 98 -5.25 -21.93 11.90
N THR A 99 -6.18 -22.82 12.19
CA THR A 99 -7.28 -22.57 13.11
C THR A 99 -6.96 -23.13 14.49
N CYS A 100 -6.95 -22.29 15.52
CA CYS A 100 -6.86 -22.76 16.90
C CYS A 100 -8.07 -23.65 17.24
N ARG A 101 -7.82 -24.89 17.63
CA ARG A 101 -8.90 -25.87 17.89
C ARG A 101 -9.83 -25.46 19.03
N HIS A 102 -9.31 -24.71 20.00
CA HIS A 102 -10.03 -24.27 21.21
C HIS A 102 -10.87 -23.01 20.96
N CYS A 103 -10.26 -21.93 20.47
CA CYS A 103 -10.94 -20.64 20.32
C CYS A 103 -11.40 -20.31 18.89
N LYS A 104 -11.14 -21.20 17.92
CA LYS A 104 -11.48 -21.06 16.49
C LYS A 104 -10.91 -19.83 15.78
N LYS A 105 -10.00 -19.08 16.43
CA LYS A 105 -9.27 -17.98 15.80
C LYS A 105 -8.31 -18.50 14.74
N LEU A 106 -8.16 -17.72 13.67
CA LEU A 106 -7.25 -17.95 12.56
C LEU A 106 -5.92 -17.23 12.86
N PHE A 107 -4.81 -17.89 12.58
CA PHE A 107 -3.43 -17.40 12.75
C PHE A 107 -2.60 -17.74 11.53
#